data_AF-A0A103DV39-F1
#
_entry.id   AF-A0A103DV39-F1
#
_cell.length_a   1.000
_cell.length_b   1.000
_cell.length_c   1.000
_cell.angle_alpha   90.00
_cell.angle_beta   90.00
_cell.angle_gamma   90.00
#
_symmetry.space_group_name_H-M   'P 1'
#
loop_
_entity.id
_entity.type
_entity.pdbx_description
1 polymer ?
#
loop_
_entity_poly.entity_id
_entity_poly.type
_entity_poly.pdbx_seq_one_letter_code
_entity_poly.pdbx_strand_id
1 'polypeptide(L)'
;MKSFLVSIFATAIATASATALADTSGDSTAELPCAIGYVTGVGGAARSVHEYFASRFKDQYRYLADNPLQCRVSDEGRASACTGITTFRRERVSVYDVIDNDTIAVVARVDLDHGTYPAIIAVRKQDVQCEK
;
A
#
# COMPACT_ATOMS: atom_id res chain seq x y z
N MET A 1 -62.77 28.16 -30.92
CA MET A 1 -61.45 28.08 -31.59
C MET A 1 -60.52 29.10 -30.95
N LYS A 2 -59.22 28.79 -30.90
CA LYS A 2 -58.06 29.63 -30.50
C LYS A 2 -57.72 29.59 -28.98
N SER A 3 -56.99 28.59 -28.49
CA SER A 3 -55.54 28.31 -28.54
C SER A 3 -54.79 28.87 -27.33
N PHE A 4 -54.55 27.99 -26.34
CA PHE A 4 -53.58 28.17 -25.25
C PHE A 4 -52.16 28.03 -25.81
N LEU A 5 -51.26 28.96 -25.50
CA LEU A 5 -49.82 28.79 -25.70
C LEU A 5 -49.13 28.81 -24.33
N VAL A 6 -48.88 27.61 -23.85
CA VAL A 6 -48.02 27.28 -22.71
C VAL A 6 -46.58 27.59 -23.11
N SER A 7 -45.93 28.49 -22.38
CA SER A 7 -44.50 28.78 -22.55
C SER A 7 -43.70 27.77 -21.72
N ILE A 8 -43.01 26.86 -22.39
CA ILE A 8 -42.08 25.91 -21.78
C ILE A 8 -40.69 26.54 -21.87
N PHE A 9 -40.17 27.01 -20.73
CA PHE A 9 -38.77 27.43 -20.61
C PHE A 9 -37.90 26.17 -20.42
N ALA A 10 -37.20 25.76 -21.48
CA ALA A 10 -36.16 24.75 -21.40
C ALA A 10 -34.84 25.43 -21.01
N THR A 11 -34.45 25.33 -19.74
CA THR A 11 -33.10 25.71 -19.29
C THR A 11 -32.11 24.61 -19.66
N ALA A 12 -31.27 24.89 -20.65
CA ALA A 12 -30.11 24.06 -20.98
C ALA A 12 -29.05 24.21 -19.87
N ILE A 13 -28.85 23.16 -19.09
CA ILE A 13 -27.75 23.10 -18.13
C ILE A 13 -26.52 22.65 -18.92
N ALA A 14 -25.66 23.60 -19.28
CA ALA A 14 -24.30 23.29 -19.69
C ALA A 14 -23.52 22.85 -18.45
N THR A 15 -23.56 21.55 -18.14
CA THR A 15 -22.57 20.96 -17.23
C THR A 15 -21.22 21.02 -17.95
N ALA A 16 -20.41 22.01 -17.59
CA ALA A 16 -18.98 21.96 -17.85
C ALA A 16 -18.46 20.72 -17.11
N SER A 17 -18.21 19.64 -17.85
CA SER A 17 -17.39 18.54 -17.38
C SER A 17 -16.03 19.14 -17.09
N ALA A 18 -15.75 19.40 -15.81
CA ALA A 18 -14.38 19.48 -15.36
C ALA A 18 -13.76 18.15 -15.75
N THR A 19 -12.97 18.15 -16.82
CA THR A 19 -12.01 17.08 -17.06
C THR A 19 -11.14 17.07 -15.82
N ALA A 20 -11.39 16.10 -14.93
CA ALA A 20 -10.41 15.72 -13.94
C ALA A 20 -9.16 15.36 -14.75
N LEU A 21 -8.23 16.30 -14.85
CA LEU A 21 -6.87 16.00 -15.22
C LEU A 21 -6.40 15.08 -14.10
N ALA A 22 -6.42 13.79 -14.37
CA ALA A 22 -5.59 12.88 -13.62
C ALA A 22 -4.18 13.43 -13.81
N ASP A 23 -3.61 13.99 -12.74
CA ASP A 23 -2.17 14.19 -12.64
C ASP A 23 -1.54 12.80 -12.72
N THR A 24 -1.38 12.29 -13.94
CA THR A 24 -0.33 11.33 -14.22
C THR A 24 0.96 12.11 -14.07
N SER A 25 1.46 12.18 -12.84
CA SER A 25 2.79 12.64 -12.52
C SER A 25 3.76 11.92 -13.45
N GLY A 26 4.24 12.65 -14.45
CA GLY A 26 5.26 12.19 -15.36
C GLY A 26 6.53 11.87 -14.58
N ASP A 27 6.99 10.65 -14.78
CA ASP A 27 8.40 10.31 -14.87
C ASP A 27 9.28 10.65 -13.66
N SER A 28 9.12 9.84 -12.62
CA SER A 28 10.21 9.37 -11.75
C SER A 28 9.66 8.20 -10.94
N THR A 29 9.20 7.11 -11.58
CA THR A 29 9.11 5.84 -10.84
C THR A 29 10.53 5.53 -10.43
N ALA A 30 10.87 5.77 -9.17
CA ALA A 30 12.18 5.48 -8.65
C ALA A 30 12.53 4.03 -9.03
N GLU A 31 13.67 3.86 -9.70
CA GLU A 31 14.05 2.56 -10.26
C GLU A 31 14.03 1.50 -9.14
N LEU A 32 13.27 0.43 -9.36
CA LEU A 32 13.22 -0.67 -8.41
C LEU A 32 14.57 -1.39 -8.42
N PRO A 33 15.13 -1.72 -7.25
CA PRO A 33 16.46 -2.35 -7.17
C PRO A 33 16.51 -3.73 -7.84
N CYS A 34 15.37 -4.43 -7.92
CA CYS A 34 15.21 -5.72 -8.58
C CYS A 34 13.72 -6.07 -8.66
N ALA A 35 13.36 -7.14 -9.40
CA ALA A 35 12.00 -7.67 -9.42
C ALA A 35 11.72 -8.65 -8.26
N ILE A 36 12.72 -9.46 -7.88
CA ILE A 36 12.65 -10.44 -6.80
C ILE A 36 13.78 -10.19 -5.82
N GLY A 37 13.47 -10.27 -4.54
CA GLY A 37 14.45 -10.22 -3.46
C GLY A 37 14.11 -11.13 -2.30
N TYR A 38 15.01 -11.15 -1.31
CA TYR A 38 14.84 -11.78 -0.02
C TYR A 38 14.82 -10.70 1.05
N VAL A 39 13.82 -10.72 1.92
CA VAL A 39 13.72 -9.77 3.03
C VAL A 39 14.21 -10.41 4.32
N THR A 40 15.03 -9.70 5.08
CA THR A 40 15.38 -10.09 6.45
C THR A 40 15.34 -8.85 7.34
N GLY A 41 14.41 -8.81 8.29
CA GLY A 41 14.19 -7.62 9.11
C GLY A 41 12.74 -7.45 9.53
N VAL A 42 12.30 -6.20 9.71
CA VAL A 42 10.93 -5.88 10.11
C VAL A 42 10.18 -5.29 8.92
N GLY A 43 8.93 -5.70 8.76
CA GLY A 43 8.03 -5.12 7.78
C GLY A 43 6.57 -5.18 8.22
N GLY A 44 5.69 -4.54 7.47
CA GLY A 44 4.27 -4.48 7.79
C GLY A 44 3.57 -3.30 7.14
N ALA A 45 2.61 -2.70 7.82
CA ALA A 45 1.97 -1.49 7.32
C ALA A 45 2.96 -0.32 7.32
N ALA A 46 2.98 0.49 6.25
CA ALA A 46 3.94 1.59 6.09
C ALA A 46 4.03 2.52 7.31
N ARG A 47 2.87 2.93 7.86
CA ARG A 47 2.82 3.73 9.09
C ARG A 47 3.44 3.02 10.28
N SER A 48 3.12 1.75 10.50
CA SER A 48 3.66 0.99 11.64
C SER A 48 5.18 0.76 11.52
N VAL A 49 5.67 0.54 10.30
CA VAL A 49 7.10 0.40 10.00
C VAL A 49 7.83 1.70 10.30
N HIS A 50 7.27 2.84 9.87
CA HIS A 50 7.82 4.15 10.18
C HIS A 50 7.86 4.41 11.69
N GLU A 51 6.77 4.14 12.42
CA GLU A 51 6.72 4.27 13.88
C GLU A 51 7.73 3.37 14.59
N TYR A 52 7.88 2.12 14.14
CA TYR A 52 8.86 1.19 14.69
C TYR A 52 10.30 1.72 14.57
N PHE A 53 10.67 2.24 13.40
CA PHE A 53 12.02 2.77 13.17
C PHE A 53 12.24 4.18 13.74
N ALA A 54 11.18 4.95 13.97
CA ALA A 54 11.24 6.20 14.72
C ALA A 54 11.34 5.98 16.24
N SER A 55 10.95 4.80 16.74
CA SER A 55 11.03 4.46 18.16
C SER A 55 12.47 4.19 18.62
N ARG A 56 12.73 4.38 19.93
CA ARG A 56 14.05 4.05 20.50
C ARG A 56 14.26 2.54 20.48
N PHE A 57 15.50 2.10 20.31
CA PHE A 57 15.84 0.67 20.24
C PHE A 57 15.26 -0.18 21.39
N LYS A 58 15.25 0.34 22.62
CA LYS A 58 14.66 -0.35 23.79
C LYS A 58 13.14 -0.57 23.68
N ASP A 59 12.45 0.27 22.92
CA ASP A 59 10.99 0.25 22.78
C ASP A 59 10.56 -0.57 21.56
N GLN A 60 11.46 -0.81 20.60
CA GLN A 60 11.21 -1.62 19.40
C GLN A 60 10.75 -3.04 19.73
N TYR A 61 11.40 -3.70 20.68
CA TYR A 61 11.00 -5.06 21.08
C TYR A 61 9.54 -5.10 21.56
N ARG A 62 9.16 -4.14 22.39
CA ARG A 62 7.79 -4.02 22.89
C ARG A 62 6.82 -3.64 21.77
N TYR A 63 7.19 -2.71 20.90
CA TYR A 63 6.35 -2.33 19.76
C TYR A 63 6.02 -3.53 18.86
N LEU A 64 6.99 -4.41 18.63
CA LEU A 64 6.80 -5.63 17.84
C LEU A 64 5.86 -6.63 18.49
N ALA A 65 5.92 -6.77 19.81
CA ALA A 65 4.99 -7.63 20.56
C ALA A 65 3.57 -7.04 20.63
N ASP A 66 3.46 -5.73 20.81
CA ASP A 66 2.18 -5.04 21.04
C ASP A 66 1.41 -4.77 19.73
N ASN A 67 2.08 -4.79 18.58
CA ASN A 67 1.50 -4.44 17.28
C ASN A 67 1.71 -5.56 16.23
N PRO A 68 1.18 -6.77 16.47
CA PRO A 68 1.29 -7.85 15.50
C PRO A 68 0.62 -7.47 14.17
N LEU A 69 1.16 -8.00 13.07
CA LEU A 69 0.60 -7.77 11.75
C LEU A 69 -0.82 -8.34 11.67
N GLN A 70 -1.77 -7.48 11.32
CA GLN A 70 -3.16 -7.84 11.06
C GLN A 70 -3.55 -7.29 9.70
N CYS A 71 -4.32 -8.05 8.93
CA CYS A 71 -4.79 -7.63 7.61
C CYS A 71 -6.23 -8.10 7.40
N ARG A 72 -6.95 -7.43 6.49
CA ARG A 72 -8.23 -7.90 5.97
C ARG A 72 -7.97 -8.85 4.81
N VAL A 73 -8.52 -10.05 4.88
CA VAL A 73 -8.42 -11.05 3.81
C VAL A 73 -9.68 -10.95 2.94
N SER A 74 -9.49 -10.77 1.64
CA SER A 74 -10.58 -10.79 0.67
C SER A 74 -10.98 -12.23 0.29
N ASP A 75 -12.15 -12.39 -0.33
CA ASP A 75 -12.65 -13.69 -0.81
C ASP A 75 -11.72 -14.33 -1.86
N GLU A 76 -10.96 -13.50 -2.59
CA GLU A 76 -9.92 -13.93 -3.54
C GLU A 76 -8.59 -14.33 -2.87
N GLY A 77 -8.52 -14.28 -1.54
CA GLY A 77 -7.37 -14.72 -0.75
C GLY A 77 -6.20 -13.74 -0.74
N ARG A 78 -6.44 -12.44 -0.93
CA ARG A 78 -5.42 -11.39 -0.80
C ARG A 78 -5.57 -10.66 0.52
N ALA A 79 -4.45 -10.41 1.20
CA ALA A 79 -4.42 -9.59 2.39
C ALA A 79 -4.24 -8.11 2.01
N SER A 80 -5.06 -7.25 2.61
CA SER A 80 -5.11 -5.82 2.36
C SER A 80 -5.39 -5.05 3.66
N ALA A 81 -5.32 -3.72 3.60
CA ALA A 81 -5.59 -2.84 4.75
C ALA A 81 -4.83 -3.28 6.03
N CYS A 82 -3.56 -3.67 5.85
CA CYS A 82 -2.76 -4.19 6.95
C CYS A 82 -2.43 -3.11 7.98
N THR A 83 -2.30 -3.53 9.24
CA THR A 83 -1.85 -2.75 10.40
C THR A 83 -0.83 -3.55 11.19
N GLY A 84 -0.03 -2.89 12.02
CA GLY A 84 1.03 -3.56 12.79
C GLY A 84 2.24 -3.96 11.94
N ILE A 85 3.09 -4.82 12.51
CA ILE A 85 4.37 -5.26 11.96
C ILE A 85 4.62 -6.76 12.20
N THR A 86 5.56 -7.32 11.46
CA THR A 86 6.07 -8.68 11.62
C THR A 86 7.56 -8.74 11.31
N THR A 87 8.19 -9.88 11.60
CA THR A 87 9.59 -10.15 11.27
C THR A 87 9.71 -11.08 10.07
N PHE A 88 10.67 -10.79 9.22
CA PHE A 88 11.10 -11.57 8.08
C PHE A 88 12.46 -12.22 8.38
N ARG A 89 12.57 -13.54 8.22
CA ARG A 89 13.77 -14.37 8.45
C ARG A 89 14.47 -14.82 7.17
N ARG A 90 14.13 -14.26 6.00
CA ARG A 90 14.65 -14.51 4.62
C ARG A 90 13.55 -14.94 3.66
N GLU A 91 12.47 -14.19 3.63
CA GLU A 91 11.30 -14.48 2.82
C GLU A 91 11.54 -13.95 1.42
N ARG A 92 11.30 -14.81 0.43
CA ARG A 92 11.34 -14.42 -0.98
C ARG A 92 10.12 -13.56 -1.29
N VAL A 93 10.34 -12.37 -1.84
CA VAL A 93 9.31 -11.37 -2.13
C VAL A 93 9.43 -10.85 -3.54
N SER A 94 8.33 -10.33 -4.08
CA SER A 94 8.36 -9.50 -5.29
C SER A 94 8.44 -8.03 -4.89
N VAL A 95 9.42 -7.31 -5.39
CA VAL A 95 9.56 -5.87 -5.16
C VAL A 95 8.51 -5.15 -6.01
N TYR A 96 7.74 -4.25 -5.39
CA TYR A 96 6.54 -3.68 -6.00
C TYR A 96 6.68 -2.18 -6.30
N ASP A 97 7.08 -1.39 -5.31
CA ASP A 97 7.12 0.08 -5.44
C ASP A 97 8.09 0.71 -4.42
N VAL A 98 8.64 1.88 -4.72
CA VAL A 98 9.43 2.67 -3.76
C VAL A 98 8.49 3.60 -2.99
N ILE A 99 8.41 3.43 -1.67
CA ILE A 99 7.52 4.23 -0.83
C ILE A 99 8.17 5.58 -0.50
N ASP A 100 9.42 5.54 -0.03
CA ASP A 100 10.22 6.72 0.29
C ASP A 100 11.73 6.41 0.13
N ASN A 101 12.61 7.24 0.69
CA ASN A 101 14.06 7.04 0.57
C ASN A 101 14.56 5.79 1.31
N ASP A 102 13.90 5.37 2.38
CA ASP A 102 14.35 4.31 3.29
C ASP A 102 13.49 3.05 3.20
N THR A 103 12.26 3.16 2.68
CA THR A 103 11.29 2.07 2.61
C THR A 103 10.84 1.73 1.18
N ILE A 104 10.49 0.46 1.00
CA ILE A 104 10.04 -0.10 -0.28
C ILE A 104 8.86 -1.04 -0.01
N ALA A 105 7.90 -1.04 -0.91
CA ALA A 105 6.78 -1.95 -0.91
C ALA A 105 7.17 -3.28 -1.57
N VAL A 106 6.84 -4.38 -0.91
CA VAL A 106 7.06 -5.74 -1.42
C VAL A 106 5.78 -6.55 -1.30
N VAL A 107 5.59 -7.48 -2.22
CA VAL A 107 4.58 -8.54 -2.10
C VAL A 107 5.20 -9.71 -1.36
N ALA A 108 4.76 -9.92 -0.12
CA ALA A 108 5.22 -11.01 0.73
C ALA A 108 4.05 -11.94 1.10
N ARG A 109 4.37 -13.20 1.37
CA ARG A 109 3.46 -14.14 2.05
C ARG A 109 3.52 -13.83 3.54
N VAL A 110 2.41 -13.41 4.12
CA VAL A 110 2.31 -13.08 5.55
C VAL A 110 1.42 -14.09 6.25
N ASP A 111 1.87 -14.56 7.41
CA ASP A 111 1.13 -15.47 8.27
C ASP A 111 0.14 -14.66 9.14
N LEU A 112 -1.13 -15.01 9.04
CA LEU A 112 -2.24 -14.48 9.83
C LEU A 112 -2.93 -15.65 10.56
N ASP A 113 -3.83 -15.34 11.50
CA ASP A 113 -4.50 -16.35 12.36
C ASP A 113 -5.21 -17.48 11.59
N HIS A 114 -5.61 -17.23 10.34
CA HIS A 114 -6.38 -18.17 9.53
C HIS A 114 -5.64 -18.69 8.28
N GLY A 115 -4.35 -18.36 8.13
CA GLY A 115 -3.52 -18.86 7.04
C GLY A 115 -2.50 -17.85 6.53
N THR A 116 -1.88 -18.19 5.40
CA THR A 116 -0.80 -17.41 4.79
C THR A 116 -1.25 -16.76 3.49
N TYR A 117 -1.24 -15.43 3.44
CA TYR A 117 -1.82 -14.66 2.34
C TYR A 117 -0.78 -13.73 1.70
N PRO A 118 -0.83 -13.51 0.37
CA PRO A 118 -0.04 -12.46 -0.25
C PRO A 118 -0.54 -11.08 0.19
N ALA A 119 0.36 -10.24 0.68
CA ALA A 119 0.10 -8.85 1.08
C ALA A 119 1.16 -7.91 0.49
N ILE A 120 0.75 -6.68 0.19
CA ILE A 120 1.70 -5.58 -0.04
C ILE A 120 2.07 -5.00 1.32
N ILE A 121 3.34 -5.04 1.66
CA ILE A 121 3.88 -4.56 2.93
C ILE A 121 5.09 -3.65 2.68
N ALA A 122 5.32 -2.73 3.61
CA ALA A 122 6.53 -1.92 3.65
C ALA A 122 7.65 -2.67 4.37
N VAL A 123 8.87 -2.57 3.86
CA VAL A 123 10.12 -3.00 4.49
C VAL A 123 11.18 -1.92 4.28
N ARG A 124 12.28 -1.92 5.04
CA ARG A 124 13.39 -1.03 4.70
C ARG A 124 14.15 -1.54 3.48
N LYS A 125 14.62 -0.62 2.64
CA LYS A 125 15.44 -0.96 1.46
C LYS A 125 16.69 -1.76 1.83
N GLN A 126 17.36 -1.40 2.92
CA GLN A 126 18.55 -2.11 3.41
C GLN A 126 18.28 -3.56 3.86
N ASP A 127 17.02 -3.89 4.16
CA ASP A 127 16.60 -5.22 4.61
C ASP A 127 16.24 -6.12 3.41
N VAL A 128 16.32 -5.60 2.17
CA VAL A 128 16.08 -6.34 0.90
C VAL A 128 17.40 -6.73 0.25
N GLN A 129 17.55 -8.01 -0.08
CA GLN A 129 18.66 -8.53 -0.87
C GLN A 129 18.14 -9.06 -2.21
N CYS A 130 18.58 -8.48 -3.33
CA CYS A 130 18.14 -8.92 -4.64
C CYS A 130 18.57 -10.36 -4.95
N GLU A 131 17.65 -11.12 -5.55
CA GLU A 131 17.94 -12.45 -6.08
C GLU A 131 18.96 -12.32 -7.22
N LYS A 132 19.98 -13.18 -7.22
CA LYS A 132 21.04 -13.20 -8.24
C LYS A 132 20.71 -14.16 -9.37
#